data_AF-A0A940IFC5-F1
#
_entry.id   AF-A0A940IFC5-F1
#
_cell.length_a   1.000
_cell.length_b   1.000
_cell.length_c   1.000
_cell.angle_alpha   90.00
_cell.angle_beta   90.00
_cell.angle_gamma   90.00
#
_symmetry.space_group_name_H-M   'P 1'
#
loop_
_entity.id
_entity.type
_entity.pdbx_description
1 polymer ?
#
loop_
_entity_poly.entity_id
_entity_poly.type
_entity_poly.pdbx_seq_one_letter_code
_entity_poly.pdbx_strand_id
1 'polypeptide(L)'
;MNILSLFPAIPLLMMLGLWISKNLRQIHAVMVTGASALLALSVALVVMYLGMRADGRIAAMLFTGGFTWYAPLNIRYDVGVDGISVAMLLL
;
A
#
# COMPACT_ATOMS: atom_id res chain seq x y z
N MET A 1 -1.42 -1.58 12.53
CA MET A 1 -1.61 -1.83 11.09
C MET A 1 -0.44 -1.21 10.36
N ASN A 2 0.13 -1.92 9.40
CA ASN A 2 1.30 -1.45 8.65
C ASN A 2 0.86 -0.47 7.55
N ILE A 3 1.64 0.58 7.28
CA ILE A 3 1.40 1.51 6.16
C ILE A 3 1.28 0.77 4.83
N LEU A 4 2.03 -0.33 4.67
CA LEU A 4 2.00 -1.16 3.46
C LEU A 4 0.65 -1.82 3.19
N SER A 5 -0.16 -2.06 4.23
CA SER A 5 -1.49 -2.65 4.07
C SER A 5 -2.53 -1.67 3.52
N LEU A 6 -2.21 -0.36 3.45
CA LEU A 6 -3.08 0.64 2.83
C LEU A 6 -3.11 0.51 1.30
N PHE A 7 -2.01 0.06 0.68
CA PHE A 7 -1.92 -0.14 -0.77
C PHE A 7 -2.97 -1.11 -1.33
N PRO A 8 -3.24 -2.28 -0.73
CA PRO A 8 -4.36 -3.13 -1.14
C PRO A 8 -5.71 -2.66 -0.57
N ALA A 9 -5.74 -1.98 0.58
CA ALA A 9 -7.00 -1.52 1.16
C ALA A 9 -7.66 -0.40 0.34
N ILE A 10 -6.89 0.54 -0.21
CA ILE A 10 -7.44 1.63 -1.04
C ILE A 10 -8.16 1.08 -2.29
N PRO A 11 -7.58 0.18 -3.11
CA PRO A 11 -8.27 -0.48 -4.21
C PRO A 11 -9.55 -1.21 -3.78
N LEU A 12 -9.55 -1.90 -2.63
CA LEU A 12 -10.77 -2.53 -2.11
C LEU A 12 -11.86 -1.50 -1.79
N LEU A 13 -11.49 -0.35 -1.21
CA LEU A 13 -12.42 0.76 -1.00
C LEU A 13 -12.90 1.37 -2.33
N MET A 14 -12.03 1.48 -3.33
CA MET A 14 -12.42 1.91 -4.67
C MET A 14 -13.42 0.94 -5.30
N MET A 15 -13.23 -0.38 -5.16
CA MET A 15 -14.18 -1.38 -5.65
C MET A 15 -15.57 -1.19 -5.02
N LEU A 16 -15.64 -0.90 -3.72
CA LEU A 16 -16.91 -0.56 -3.05
C LEU A 16 -17.51 0.74 -3.59
N GLY A 17 -16.69 1.77 -3.82
CA GLY A 17 -17.13 3.03 -4.42
C GLY A 17 -17.67 2.86 -5.85
N LEU A 18 -17.00 2.03 -6.66
CA LEU A 18 -17.43 1.69 -8.01
C LEU A 18 -18.75 0.91 -8.00
N TRP A 19 -18.92 -0.02 -7.06
CA TRP A 19 -20.15 -0.81 -6.92
C TRP A 19 -21.39 0.06 -6.63
N ILE A 20 -21.21 1.15 -5.89
CA ILE A 20 -22.29 2.09 -5.55
C ILE A 20 -22.52 3.13 -6.66
N SER A 21 -21.54 3.35 -7.54
CA SER A 21 -21.59 4.35 -8.61
C SER A 21 -22.67 4.04 -9.64
N LYS A 22 -23.47 5.05 -10.00
CA LYS A 22 -24.61 4.94 -10.94
C LYS A 22 -24.37 5.64 -12.28
N ASN A 23 -23.29 6.41 -12.41
CA ASN A 23 -22.96 7.12 -13.65
C ASN A 23 -21.44 7.26 -13.85
N LEU A 24 -21.04 7.63 -15.06
CA LEU A 24 -19.64 7.74 -15.47
C LEU A 24 -18.86 8.81 -14.68
N ARG A 25 -19.52 9.90 -14.28
CA ARG A 25 -18.88 10.97 -13.48
C ARG A 25 -18.48 10.46 -12.09
N GLN A 26 -19.34 9.67 -11.44
CA GLN A 26 -19.03 9.05 -10.15
C GLN A 26 -17.89 8.03 -10.27
N ILE A 27 -17.88 7.23 -11.33
CA ILE A 27 -16.79 6.29 -11.62
C ILE A 27 -15.45 7.05 -11.73
N HIS A 28 -15.39 8.10 -12.55
CA HIS A 28 -14.16 8.90 -12.69
C HIS A 28 -13.75 9.57 -11.38
N ALA A 29 -14.71 10.05 -10.57
CA ALA A 29 -14.39 10.62 -9.27
C ALA A 29 -13.74 9.58 -8.34
N VAL A 30 -14.31 8.37 -8.23
CA VAL A 30 -13.72 7.28 -7.44
C VAL A 30 -12.32 6.93 -7.95
N MET A 31 -12.15 6.82 -9.27
CA MET A 31 -10.86 6.50 -9.88
C MET A 31 -9.80 7.56 -9.61
N VAL A 32 -10.11 8.84 -9.82
CA VAL A 32 -9.17 9.94 -9.59
C VAL A 32 -8.81 10.06 -8.12
N THR A 33 -9.80 10.06 -7.22
CA THR A 33 -9.55 10.16 -5.78
C THR A 33 -8.70 9.00 -5.27
N GLY A 34 -9.01 7.77 -5.68
CA GLY A 34 -8.26 6.59 -5.29
C GLY A 34 -6.83 6.57 -5.83
N ALA A 35 -6.64 6.91 -7.11
CA ALA A 35 -5.31 7.00 -7.72
C ALA A 35 -4.47 8.12 -7.08
N SER A 36 -5.05 9.29 -6.81
CA SER A 36 -4.35 10.38 -6.11
C SER A 36 -3.95 9.99 -4.69
N ALA A 37 -4.82 9.25 -3.97
CA ALA A 37 -4.50 8.77 -2.64
C ALA A 37 -3.34 7.74 -2.65
N LEU A 38 -3.35 6.81 -3.61
CA LEU A 38 -2.25 5.85 -3.80
C LEU A 38 -0.94 6.57 -4.14
N LEU A 39 -0.96 7.51 -5.06
CA LEU A 39 0.23 8.28 -5.43
C LEU A 39 0.82 9.05 -4.24
N ALA A 40 -0.03 9.73 -3.46
CA ALA A 40 0.40 10.44 -2.26
C ALA A 40 1.03 9.48 -1.24
N LEU A 41 0.42 8.30 -1.05
CA LEU A 41 0.94 7.26 -0.17
C LEU A 41 2.30 6.72 -0.64
N SER A 42 2.47 6.49 -1.95
CA SER A 42 3.75 6.05 -2.54
C SER A 42 4.86 7.07 -2.31
N VAL A 43 4.59 8.36 -2.56
CA VAL A 43 5.57 9.43 -2.32
C VAL A 43 5.94 9.50 -0.84
N ALA A 44 4.95 9.42 0.07
CA ALA A 44 5.22 9.40 1.50
C ALA A 44 6.10 8.20 1.90
N LEU A 45 5.80 7.01 1.36
CA LEU A 45 6.60 5.79 1.61
C LEU A 45 8.06 5.98 1.16
N VAL A 46 8.29 6.58 -0.01
CA VAL A 46 9.65 6.85 -0.52
C VAL A 46 10.42 7.76 0.43
N VAL A 47 9.82 8.88 0.86
CA VAL A 47 10.46 9.82 1.79
C VAL A 47 10.79 9.13 3.12
N MET A 48 9.85 8.38 3.68
CA MET A 48 10.08 7.64 4.93
C MET A 48 11.16 6.57 4.77
N TYR A 49 11.16 5.83 3.66
CA TYR A 49 12.14 4.78 3.39
C TYR A 49 13.56 5.36 3.25
N LEU A 50 13.71 6.43 2.47
CA LEU A 50 15.00 7.11 2.31
C LEU A 50 15.50 7.71 3.63
N GLY A 51 14.60 8.28 4.45
CA GLY A 51 14.92 8.74 5.79
C GLY A 51 15.48 7.62 6.67
N MET A 52 14.81 6.46 6.72
CA MET A 52 15.30 5.30 7.46
C MET A 52 16.66 4.79 6.95
N ARG A 53 16.89 4.84 5.62
CA ARG A 53 18.19 4.47 5.05
C ARG A 53 19.28 5.47 5.42
N ALA A 54 18.97 6.76 5.44
CA ALA A 54 19.88 7.82 5.89
C ALA A 54 20.23 7.67 7.39
N ASP A 55 19.29 7.20 8.21
CA ASP A 55 19.51 6.88 9.63
C ASP A 55 20.33 5.59 9.86
N GLY A 56 20.85 4.97 8.79
CA GLY A 56 21.73 3.81 8.86
C GLY A 56 21.01 2.46 9.07
N ARG A 57 19.70 2.38 8.79
CA ARG A 57 18.97 1.09 8.86
C ARG A 57 19.44 0.15 7.75
N ILE A 58 20.16 -0.90 8.13
CA ILE A 58 20.73 -1.93 7.22
C ILE A 58 19.85 -3.17 7.01
N ALA A 59 18.67 -3.23 7.64
CA ALA A 59 17.76 -4.37 7.46
C ALA A 59 17.39 -4.55 5.98
N ALA A 60 17.32 -5.80 5.51
CA ALA A 60 16.98 -6.11 4.13
C ALA A 60 15.61 -5.54 3.75
N MET A 61 14.61 -5.77 4.60
CA MET A 61 13.27 -5.18 4.50
C MET A 61 13.00 -4.20 5.64
N LEU A 62 12.35 -3.10 5.29
CA LEU A 62 11.84 -2.08 6.22
C LEU A 62 10.31 -2.12 6.23
N PHE A 63 9.73 -1.42 7.22
CA PHE A 63 8.29 -1.40 7.45
C PHE A 63 7.70 -2.82 7.49
N THR A 64 8.27 -3.71 8.29
CA THR A 64 7.79 -5.08 8.38
C THR A 64 6.60 -5.21 9.33
N GLY A 65 5.69 -6.14 9.04
CA GLY A 65 4.61 -6.49 9.93
C GLY A 65 3.75 -7.60 9.34
N GLY A 66 3.01 -8.31 10.18
CA GLY A 66 2.16 -9.37 9.66
C GLY A 66 1.26 -10.02 10.69
N PHE A 67 0.37 -10.88 10.21
CA PHE A 67 -0.54 -11.67 11.02
C PHE A 67 -0.75 -13.05 10.40
N THR A 68 -1.15 -14.02 11.22
CA THR A 68 -1.46 -15.37 10.72
C THR A 68 -2.79 -15.33 9.99
N TRP A 69 -2.79 -15.65 8.70
CA TRP A 69 -4.01 -15.71 7.90
C TRP A 69 -4.72 -17.05 8.15
N TYR A 70 -3.98 -18.16 8.04
CA TYR A 70 -4.54 -19.49 8.22
C TYR A 70 -3.53 -20.42 8.88
N ALA A 71 -3.69 -20.59 10.20
CA ALA A 71 -2.75 -21.34 11.03
C ALA A 71 -2.56 -22.82 10.62
N PRO A 72 -3.60 -23.59 10.24
CA PRO A 72 -3.43 -25.01 9.89
C PRO A 72 -2.51 -25.26 8.69
N LEU A 73 -2.44 -24.33 7.74
CA LEU A 73 -1.53 -24.41 6.58
C LEU A 73 -0.29 -23.51 6.75
N ASN A 74 -0.10 -22.93 7.93
CA ASN A 74 0.97 -21.96 8.22
C ASN A 74 1.02 -20.79 7.21
N ILE A 75 -0.14 -20.30 6.76
CA ILE A 75 -0.23 -19.16 5.84
C ILE A 75 -0.27 -17.88 6.66
N ARG A 76 0.65 -16.96 6.35
CA ARG A 76 0.79 -15.67 7.01
C ARG A 76 0.69 -14.56 5.98
N TYR A 77 0.05 -13.47 6.38
CA TYR A 77 0.17 -12.21 5.68
C TYR A 77 1.31 -11.44 6.34
N ASP A 78 2.49 -11.52 5.74
CA ASP A 78 3.66 -10.74 6.13
C ASP A 78 3.95 -9.73 5.03
N VAL A 79 4.19 -8.49 5.43
CA VAL A 79 4.54 -7.38 4.54
C VAL A 79 5.85 -6.75 4.98
N GLY A 80 6.58 -6.21 4.02
CA GLY A 80 7.84 -5.50 4.17
C GLY A 80 8.29 -5.00 2.81
N VAL A 81 9.11 -3.95 2.78
CA VAL A 81 9.61 -3.39 1.52
C VAL A 81 11.13 -3.23 1.54
N ASP A 82 11.73 -3.54 0.40
CA ASP A 82 13.10 -3.18 0.05
C ASP A 82 13.09 -2.03 -0.98
N GLY A 83 14.27 -1.66 -1.49
CA GLY A 83 14.39 -0.52 -2.42
C GLY A 83 13.66 -0.75 -3.73
N ILE A 84 13.62 -2.00 -4.21
CA ILE A 84 12.92 -2.37 -5.44
C ILE A 84 11.42 -2.29 -5.22
N SER A 85 10.91 -2.86 -4.13
CA SER A 85 9.49 -2.81 -3.79
C SER A 85 8.98 -1.37 -3.67
N VAL A 86 9.75 -0.47 -3.06
CA VAL A 86 9.39 0.96 -2.97
C VAL A 86 9.33 1.60 -4.36
N ALA A 87 10.30 1.31 -5.24
CA ALA A 87 10.27 1.82 -6.61
C ALA A 87 9.06 1.28 -7.40
N MET A 88 8.70 0.01 -7.20
CA MET A 88 7.54 -0.61 -7.85
C MET A 88 6.20 -0.06 -7.34
N LEU A 89 6.10 0.31 -6.06
CA LEU A 89 4.90 0.94 -5.51
C LEU A 89 4.73 2.41 -5.95
N LEU A 90 5.81 3.07 -6.37
CA LEU A 90 5.77 4.43 -6.90
C LEU A 90 5.38 4.51 -8.37
N LEU A 91 5.65 3.45 -9.14
CA LEU A 91 5.39 3.35 -10.58
C LEU A 91 3.90 3.17 -10.88
#